data_AF-X6D220-F1
#
_entry.id   AF-X6D220-F1
#
_cell.length_a   1.000
_cell.length_b   1.000
_cell.length_c   1.000
_cell.angle_alpha   90.00
_cell.angle_beta   90.00
_cell.angle_gamma   90.00
#
_symmetry.space_group_name_H-M   'P 1'
#
loop_
_entity.id
_entity.type
_entity.pdbx_description
1 polymer ?
#
loop_
_entity_poly.entity_id
_entity_poly.type
_entity_poly.pdbx_seq_one_letter_code
_entity_poly.pdbx_strand_id
1 'polypeptide(L)'
;MSEAPVVILIHGIRTAAWWQNRIASVIESETSATVIPIKYGYFDLLRFWCPLGICRAGPIEKLRQQIEGIGKHYGDRPLIVFAHSYGTYALTRVILQNPFFQFDRIILCGSVVPGDFDWRAVENQIRGTDKRNAIINECGTRDIWPVMAQSGTWGYGATGTYGFGMFNVRDRFHDITHSEYFTNEFVKANWIPLVRGEKVTFSDVDTQGGGTPAWFNLLRLPLKWIPLAAAVGIAALFVVHPFGWFGGCASDLKPYKGQCVTEDWLAGRKDLKKQLGDVVAEVNMTLDLKGGRLFPMMYQFEDNPTPERWAQIVQVADVLLKQIDEGVAKARNYDSRVVDLGNNIILITSTGRQTIDKKYSNAFQEVERQWNGRQFVVNQITKVKEMPTVEQARQWHQALSEMHDQLRVEMQKLIDLLDDDGEPDGSSA
;
A
#
# COMPACT_ATOMS: atom_id res chain seq x y z
N MET A 1 1.55 12.21 66.74
CA MET A 1 0.59 12.25 65.62
C MET A 1 1.40 11.94 64.38
N SER A 2 1.07 10.88 63.63
CA SER A 2 1.77 10.62 62.37
C SER A 2 1.56 11.82 61.45
N GLU A 3 2.62 12.30 60.80
CA GLU A 3 2.49 13.39 59.84
C GLU A 3 1.50 13.02 58.74
N ALA A 4 0.84 14.04 58.18
CA ALA A 4 -0.14 13.83 57.12
C ALA A 4 0.51 13.10 55.93
N PRO A 5 -0.13 12.11 55.30
CA PRO A 5 0.47 11.35 54.20
C PRO A 5 0.70 12.23 52.97
N VAL A 6 1.64 11.83 52.13
CA VAL A 6 1.82 12.35 50.78
C VAL A 6 1.31 11.31 49.79
N VAL A 7 0.38 11.73 48.95
CA VAL A 7 -0.27 10.88 47.94
C VAL A 7 0.32 11.20 46.58
N ILE A 8 0.99 10.23 45.97
CA ILE A 8 1.58 10.36 44.64
C ILE A 8 0.61 9.77 43.62
N LEU A 9 0.19 10.55 42.62
CA LEU A 9 -0.64 10.06 41.52
C LEU A 9 0.20 9.88 40.25
N ILE A 10 0.25 8.66 39.72
CA ILE A 10 0.99 8.29 38.51
C ILE A 10 -0.01 7.90 37.41
N HIS A 11 -0.01 8.66 36.32
CA HIS A 11 -0.92 8.42 35.19
C HIS A 11 -0.47 7.27 34.27
N GLY A 12 -1.39 6.80 33.43
CA GLY A 12 -1.14 5.83 32.36
C GLY A 12 -0.71 6.44 31.02
N ILE A 13 -0.91 5.70 29.92
CA ILE A 13 -0.61 6.15 28.56
C ILE A 13 -1.62 7.21 28.06
N ARG A 14 -1.20 8.17 27.21
CA ARG A 14 -2.06 9.17 26.54
C ARG A 14 -3.02 9.98 27.42
N THR A 15 -2.53 10.72 28.41
CA THR A 15 -3.36 11.81 28.95
C THR A 15 -2.52 13.05 29.24
N ALA A 16 -3.09 14.23 28.98
CA ALA A 16 -2.71 15.46 29.68
C ALA A 16 -3.07 15.41 31.20
N ALA A 17 -3.54 14.24 31.65
CA ALA A 17 -3.83 13.82 33.01
C ALA A 17 -4.77 14.75 33.76
N TRP A 18 -5.77 15.29 33.05
CA TRP A 18 -6.78 16.20 33.60
C TRP A 18 -7.50 15.66 34.84
N TRP A 19 -7.69 14.34 34.90
CA TRP A 19 -8.30 13.68 36.05
C TRP A 19 -7.46 13.81 37.33
N GLN A 20 -6.13 13.90 37.24
CA GLN A 20 -5.27 13.94 38.43
C GLN A 20 -5.57 15.17 39.29
N ASN A 21 -5.80 16.33 38.68
CA ASN A 21 -6.12 17.56 39.43
C ASN A 21 -7.48 17.46 40.14
N ARG A 22 -8.48 16.85 39.48
CA ARG A 22 -9.79 16.62 40.10
C ARG A 22 -9.68 15.65 41.27
N ILE A 23 -8.98 14.54 41.08
CA ILE A 23 -8.79 13.54 42.15
C ILE A 23 -7.96 14.10 43.30
N ALA A 24 -6.92 14.89 43.01
CA ALA A 24 -6.16 15.60 44.03
C ALA A 24 -7.08 16.47 44.89
N SER A 25 -7.91 17.32 44.27
CA SER A 25 -8.87 18.15 44.98
C SER A 25 -9.84 17.34 45.85
N VAL A 26 -10.32 16.18 45.38
CA VAL A 26 -11.20 15.32 46.16
C VAL A 26 -10.48 14.74 47.39
N ILE A 27 -9.28 14.19 47.21
CA ILE A 27 -8.49 13.59 48.30
C ILE A 27 -8.10 14.65 49.33
N GLU A 28 -7.64 15.83 48.88
CA GLU A 28 -7.24 16.94 49.77
C GLU A 28 -8.43 17.56 50.50
N SER A 29 -9.63 17.54 49.92
CA SER A 29 -10.84 18.05 50.59
C SER A 29 -11.36 17.13 51.70
N GLU A 30 -11.01 15.84 51.65
CA GLU A 30 -11.57 14.80 52.51
C GLU A 30 -10.53 14.19 53.46
N THR A 31 -9.25 14.56 53.31
CA THR A 31 -8.12 14.05 54.09
C THR A 31 -7.12 15.16 54.36
N SER A 32 -6.20 14.96 55.31
CA SER A 32 -5.08 15.89 55.54
C SER A 32 -3.93 15.70 54.54
N ALA A 33 -4.07 14.80 53.57
CA ALA A 33 -2.99 14.40 52.67
C ALA A 33 -2.56 15.55 51.75
N THR A 34 -1.29 15.56 51.37
CA THR A 34 -0.80 16.40 50.26
C THR A 34 -0.74 15.55 48.99
N VAL A 35 -1.41 15.96 47.91
CA VAL A 35 -1.47 15.16 46.68
C VAL A 35 -0.53 15.72 45.62
N ILE A 36 0.30 14.85 45.03
CA ILE A 36 1.29 15.20 44.01
C ILE A 36 1.03 14.42 42.72
N PRO A 37 0.43 15.06 41.71
CA PRO A 37 0.33 14.52 40.36
C PRO A 37 1.70 14.47 39.66
N ILE A 38 2.22 13.27 39.38
CA ILE A 38 3.42 13.11 38.56
C ILE A 38 3.03 12.98 37.09
N LYS A 39 3.72 13.74 36.24
CA LYS A 39 3.66 13.61 34.77
C LYS A 39 5.04 13.28 34.21
N TYR A 40 5.16 12.15 33.50
CA TYR A 40 6.42 11.73 32.85
C TYR A 40 6.44 12.00 31.33
N GLY A 41 5.43 12.72 30.82
CA GLY A 41 5.31 13.16 29.42
C GLY A 41 4.40 12.26 28.56
N TYR A 42 4.34 12.56 27.27
CA TYR A 42 3.50 11.82 26.32
C TYR A 42 4.16 10.49 25.93
N PHE A 43 3.50 9.39 26.29
CA PHE A 43 3.82 8.04 25.79
C PHE A 43 2.74 7.66 24.78
N ASP A 44 3.12 7.43 23.52
CA ASP A 44 2.20 7.07 22.45
C ASP A 44 1.99 5.55 22.36
N LEU A 45 0.89 5.14 21.70
CA LEU A 45 0.51 3.73 21.54
C LEU A 45 1.60 2.92 20.81
N LEU A 46 2.39 3.54 19.93
CA LEU A 46 3.46 2.86 19.20
C LEU A 46 4.61 2.49 20.13
N ARG A 47 5.04 3.39 21.01
CA ARG A 47 6.06 3.11 22.03
C ARG A 47 5.58 2.11 23.07
N PHE A 48 4.27 2.07 23.34
CA PHE A 48 3.68 1.06 24.21
C PHE A 48 3.70 -0.33 23.58
N TRP A 49 3.41 -0.42 22.28
CA TRP A 49 3.47 -1.65 21.50
C TRP A 49 4.87 -2.06 21.03
N CYS A 50 5.85 -1.18 21.19
CA CYS A 50 7.24 -1.42 20.83
C CYS A 50 7.76 -2.73 21.46
N PRO A 51 8.26 -3.67 20.63
CA PRO A 51 8.69 -4.97 21.10
C PRO A 51 9.90 -4.86 22.05
N LEU A 52 10.02 -5.84 22.95
CA LEU A 52 11.18 -6.02 23.83
C LEU A 52 11.49 -4.84 24.77
N GLY A 53 10.56 -3.89 24.96
CA GLY A 53 10.68 -2.83 25.95
C GLY A 53 11.72 -1.74 25.64
N ILE A 54 12.26 -1.72 24.42
CA ILE A 54 13.31 -0.77 23.98
C ILE A 54 12.86 0.68 24.14
N CYS A 55 11.57 0.94 23.90
CA CYS A 55 11.01 2.29 23.93
C CYS A 55 10.57 2.77 25.32
N ARG A 56 10.80 2.00 26.42
CA ARG A 56 10.17 2.24 27.74
C ARG A 56 11.05 3.02 28.74
N ALA A 57 12.37 3.11 28.50
CA ALA A 57 13.34 3.61 29.50
C ALA A 57 13.14 5.09 29.88
N GLY A 58 12.88 5.97 28.90
CA GLY A 58 12.76 7.41 29.14
C GLY A 58 11.66 7.80 30.16
N PRO A 59 10.41 7.35 29.99
CA PRO A 59 9.34 7.57 30.97
C PRO A 59 9.64 7.02 32.37
N ILE A 60 10.26 5.85 32.45
CA ILE A 60 10.62 5.21 33.73
C ILE A 60 11.65 6.05 34.48
N GLU A 61 12.68 6.54 33.77
CA GLU A 61 13.72 7.38 34.37
C GLU A 61 13.16 8.73 34.85
N LYS A 62 12.25 9.35 34.08
CA LYS A 62 11.56 10.58 34.53
C LYS A 62 10.73 10.33 35.78
N LEU A 63 10.01 9.20 35.84
CA LEU A 63 9.24 8.82 37.02
C LEU A 63 10.15 8.61 38.23
N ARG A 64 11.28 7.91 38.05
CA ARG A 64 12.30 7.69 39.09
C ARG A 64 12.78 9.01 39.70
N GLN A 65 13.16 9.97 38.85
CA GLN A 65 13.63 11.30 39.28
C GLN A 65 12.57 12.06 40.09
N GLN A 66 11.30 11.97 39.70
CA GLN A 66 10.20 12.64 40.42
C GLN A 66 9.93 11.99 41.79
N ILE A 67 9.89 10.66 41.86
CA ILE A 67 9.73 9.94 43.13
C ILE A 67 10.92 10.23 44.08
N GLU A 68 12.13 10.28 43.55
CA GLU A 68 13.33 10.67 44.31
C GLU A 68 13.23 12.09 44.87
N GLY A 69 12.77 13.05 44.07
CA GLY A 69 12.54 14.43 44.52
C GLY A 69 11.49 14.52 45.65
N ILE A 70 10.38 13.79 45.51
CA ILE A 70 9.32 13.74 46.53
C ILE A 70 9.85 13.11 47.83
N GLY A 71 10.53 11.96 47.73
CA GLY A 71 11.12 11.30 48.89
C GLY A 71 12.14 12.17 49.62
N LYS A 72 12.93 12.99 48.91
CA LYS A 72 13.87 13.94 49.52
C LYS A 72 13.16 15.13 50.18
N HIS A 73 12.07 15.62 49.58
CA HIS A 73 11.38 16.82 50.05
C HIS A 73 10.40 16.55 51.22
N TYR A 74 9.80 15.36 51.26
CA TYR A 74 8.76 15.00 52.22
C TYR A 74 9.16 13.84 53.16
N GLY A 75 10.44 13.49 53.24
CA GLY A 75 10.97 12.15 53.55
C GLY A 75 10.47 11.40 54.79
N ASP A 76 10.02 12.09 55.84
CA ASP A 76 9.51 11.42 57.05
C ASP A 76 8.00 11.15 57.00
N ARG A 77 7.30 11.76 56.04
CA ARG A 77 5.85 11.61 55.86
C ARG A 77 5.51 10.25 55.24
N PRO A 78 4.37 9.65 55.62
CA PRO A 78 3.91 8.42 54.98
C PRO A 78 3.70 8.63 53.48
N LEU A 79 4.25 7.73 52.64
CA LEU A 79 4.16 7.81 51.19
C LEU A 79 3.14 6.79 50.65
N ILE A 80 2.09 7.30 50.02
CA ILE A 80 1.04 6.50 49.37
C ILE A 80 1.11 6.75 47.88
N VAL A 81 1.22 5.71 47.06
CA VAL A 81 1.29 5.86 45.60
C VAL A 81 0.10 5.19 44.92
N PHE A 82 -0.58 5.93 44.05
CA PHE A 82 -1.60 5.42 43.14
C PHE A 82 -1.03 5.43 41.72
N ALA A 83 -1.00 4.26 41.08
CA ALA A 83 -0.54 4.12 39.71
C ALA A 83 -1.62 3.50 38.82
N HIS A 84 -1.78 4.06 37.62
CA HIS A 84 -2.77 3.61 36.64
C HIS A 84 -2.15 3.08 35.36
N SER A 85 -2.68 1.97 34.82
CA SER A 85 -2.34 1.48 33.48
C SER A 85 -0.82 1.37 33.30
N TYR A 86 -0.22 1.94 32.25
CA TYR A 86 1.24 1.95 32.05
C TYR A 86 2.04 2.51 33.24
N GLY A 87 1.46 3.42 34.04
CA GLY A 87 2.08 3.93 35.26
C GLY A 87 2.37 2.84 36.29
N THR A 88 1.57 1.77 36.36
CA THR A 88 1.80 0.61 37.23
C THR A 88 3.07 -0.13 36.84
N TYR A 89 3.24 -0.37 35.54
CA TYR A 89 4.46 -0.96 35.00
C TYR A 89 5.68 -0.06 35.23
N ALA A 90 5.55 1.25 34.99
CA ALA A 90 6.66 2.17 35.21
C ALA A 90 7.08 2.20 36.69
N LEU A 91 6.12 2.29 37.61
CA LEU A 91 6.38 2.26 39.05
C LEU A 91 7.08 0.97 39.48
N THR A 92 6.56 -0.19 39.08
CA THR A 92 7.15 -1.49 39.45
C THR A 92 8.59 -1.65 38.94
N ARG A 93 8.89 -1.11 37.75
CA ARG A 93 10.27 -1.05 37.24
C ARG A 93 11.17 -0.11 38.05
N VAL A 94 10.65 1.06 38.46
CA VAL A 94 11.40 2.00 39.31
C VAL A 94 11.76 1.35 40.64
N ILE A 95 10.79 0.80 41.37
CA ILE A 95 11.03 0.22 42.71
C ILE A 95 11.94 -1.01 42.64
N LEU A 96 11.82 -1.84 41.59
CA LEU A 96 12.69 -3.00 41.42
C LEU A 96 14.15 -2.61 41.19
N GLN A 97 14.39 -1.49 40.51
CA GLN A 97 15.73 -0.99 40.19
C GLN A 97 16.32 -0.09 41.30
N ASN A 98 15.52 0.32 42.28
CA ASN A 98 15.88 1.33 43.27
C ASN A 98 15.42 0.89 44.67
N PRO A 99 16.15 -0.03 45.33
CA PRO A 99 15.71 -0.66 46.59
C PRO A 99 15.65 0.28 47.80
N PHE A 100 16.07 1.53 47.64
CA PHE A 100 16.07 2.55 48.69
C PHE A 100 14.73 3.28 48.81
N PHE A 101 13.82 3.16 47.84
CA PHE A 101 12.49 3.74 47.98
C PHE A 101 11.68 3.02 49.06
N GLN A 102 10.86 3.77 49.78
CA GLN A 102 10.02 3.26 50.86
C GLN A 102 8.62 3.84 50.71
N PHE A 103 7.61 2.99 50.76
CA PHE A 103 6.19 3.36 50.62
C PHE A 103 5.37 2.76 51.75
N ASP A 104 4.38 3.48 52.24
CA ASP A 104 3.42 2.95 53.21
C ASP A 104 2.30 2.19 52.51
N ARG A 105 1.98 2.57 51.27
CA ARG A 105 0.97 1.88 50.47
C ARG A 105 1.19 2.08 48.97
N ILE A 106 1.03 1.01 48.21
CA ILE A 106 1.02 1.00 46.75
C ILE A 106 -0.37 0.56 46.29
N ILE A 107 -1.05 1.41 45.53
CA ILE A 107 -2.34 1.12 44.91
C ILE A 107 -2.17 1.12 43.40
N LEU A 108 -2.46 -0.01 42.78
CA LEU A 108 -2.45 -0.19 41.33
C LEU A 108 -3.90 -0.22 40.85
N CYS A 109 -4.18 0.41 39.71
CA CYS A 109 -5.49 0.35 39.08
C CYS A 109 -5.35 0.15 37.56
N GLY A 110 -6.16 -0.74 36.98
CA GLY A 110 -6.01 -1.14 35.57
C GLY A 110 -4.59 -1.61 35.25
N SER A 111 -3.94 -2.30 36.21
CA SER A 111 -2.54 -2.72 36.14
C SER A 111 -2.20 -3.49 34.86
N VAL A 112 -1.07 -3.14 34.26
CA VAL A 112 -0.48 -3.89 33.12
C VAL A 112 0.81 -4.61 33.52
N VAL A 113 1.08 -4.71 34.82
CA VAL A 113 2.24 -5.43 35.36
C VAL A 113 2.07 -6.94 35.08
N PRO A 114 3.13 -7.67 34.71
CA PRO A 114 3.11 -9.13 34.60
C PRO A 114 2.61 -9.82 35.88
N GLY A 115 1.83 -10.89 35.74
CA GLY A 115 1.32 -11.65 36.88
C GLY A 115 2.40 -12.37 37.69
N ASP A 116 3.55 -12.62 37.06
CA ASP A 116 4.75 -13.24 37.63
C ASP A 116 5.76 -12.21 38.19
N PHE A 117 5.36 -10.94 38.34
CA PHE A 117 6.22 -9.93 38.96
C PHE A 117 6.60 -10.34 40.38
N ASP A 118 7.91 -10.33 40.68
CA ASP A 118 8.44 -10.75 41.97
C ASP A 118 8.23 -9.66 43.05
N TRP A 119 7.03 -9.65 43.62
CA TRP A 119 6.68 -8.77 44.73
C TRP A 119 7.52 -9.02 45.99
N ARG A 120 8.18 -10.18 46.14
CA ARG A 120 9.07 -10.46 47.29
C ARG A 120 10.34 -9.62 47.21
N ALA A 121 10.86 -9.39 46.01
CA ALA A 121 12.06 -8.57 45.79
C ALA A 121 11.88 -7.11 46.26
N VAL A 122 10.64 -6.63 46.36
CA VAL A 122 10.31 -5.25 46.73
C VAL A 122 9.56 -5.16 48.07
N GLU A 123 9.37 -6.26 48.79
CA GLU A 123 8.59 -6.30 50.04
C GLU A 123 9.21 -5.45 51.17
N ASN A 124 10.55 -5.38 51.20
CA ASN A 124 11.31 -4.54 52.15
C ASN A 124 11.19 -3.03 51.86
N GLN A 125 10.63 -2.66 50.72
CA GLN A 125 10.34 -1.27 50.35
C GLN A 125 8.96 -0.80 50.82
N ILE A 126 8.17 -1.70 51.41
CA ILE A 126 6.87 -1.37 51.96
C ILE A 126 7.02 -1.21 53.47
N ARG A 127 6.54 -0.12 54.06
CA ARG A 127 6.57 0.11 55.51
C ARG A 127 5.45 -0.69 56.20
N GLY A 128 5.65 -1.03 57.47
CA GLY A 128 4.70 -1.80 58.28
C GLY A 128 4.80 -3.32 58.12
N THR A 129 4.07 -4.05 58.97
CA THR A 129 4.11 -5.52 59.03
C THR A 129 3.09 -6.19 58.10
N ASP A 130 2.00 -5.50 57.76
CA ASP A 130 0.94 -6.02 56.87
C ASP A 130 1.20 -5.64 55.41
N LYS A 131 2.12 -6.36 54.77
CA LYS A 131 2.53 -6.11 53.37
C LYS A 131 1.38 -6.33 52.39
N ARG A 132 0.57 -7.37 52.63
CA ARG A 132 -0.54 -7.75 51.75
C ARG A 132 -1.56 -6.65 51.62
N ASN A 133 -1.96 -6.02 52.72
CA ASN A 133 -2.93 -4.94 52.66
C ASN A 133 -2.29 -3.59 52.35
N ALA A 134 -0.96 -3.49 52.25
CA ALA A 134 -0.25 -2.29 51.80
C ALA A 134 -0.06 -2.26 50.27
N ILE A 135 -0.01 -3.41 49.58
CA ILE A 135 0.00 -3.49 48.12
C ILE A 135 -1.38 -3.91 47.63
N ILE A 136 -2.12 -2.98 47.03
CA ILE A 136 -3.50 -3.19 46.57
C ILE A 136 -3.55 -3.08 45.05
N ASN A 137 -4.27 -4.00 44.42
CA ASN A 137 -4.53 -3.99 42.99
C ASN A 137 -6.05 -3.92 42.76
N GLU A 138 -6.53 -2.73 42.41
CA GLU A 138 -7.91 -2.47 42.00
C GLU A 138 -8.10 -3.02 40.58
N CYS A 139 -8.87 -4.10 40.48
CA CYS A 139 -9.12 -4.84 39.26
C CYS A 139 -10.49 -4.52 38.67
N GLY A 140 -10.55 -4.18 37.39
CA GLY A 140 -11.78 -3.91 36.67
C GLY A 140 -12.18 -5.14 35.85
N THR A 141 -13.27 -5.81 36.21
CA THR A 141 -13.69 -7.05 35.55
C THR A 141 -14.16 -6.82 34.10
N ARG A 142 -14.50 -5.56 33.75
CA ARG A 142 -14.81 -5.12 32.39
C ARG A 142 -13.66 -4.33 31.74
N ASP A 143 -12.49 -4.28 32.37
CA ASP A 143 -11.32 -3.60 31.82
C ASP A 143 -10.59 -4.48 30.79
N ILE A 144 -10.71 -4.12 29.51
CA ILE A 144 -10.12 -4.87 28.39
C ILE A 144 -8.64 -4.55 28.17
N TRP A 145 -8.15 -3.41 28.65
CA TRP A 145 -6.84 -2.90 28.22
C TRP A 145 -5.67 -3.70 28.79
N PRO A 146 -5.68 -4.17 30.04
CA PRO A 146 -4.65 -5.10 30.53
C PRO A 146 -4.58 -6.39 29.70
N VAL A 147 -5.73 -6.92 29.28
CA VAL A 147 -5.80 -8.12 28.43
C VAL A 147 -5.17 -7.85 27.06
N MET A 148 -5.56 -6.75 26.41
CA MET A 148 -4.98 -6.35 25.13
C MET A 148 -3.48 -6.07 25.23
N ALA A 149 -3.02 -5.48 26.32
CA ALA A 149 -1.61 -5.22 26.58
C ALA A 149 -0.80 -6.53 26.66
N GLN A 150 -1.28 -7.54 27.40
CA GLN A 150 -0.64 -8.85 27.52
C GLN A 150 -0.60 -9.61 26.18
N SER A 151 -1.69 -9.55 25.43
CA SER A 151 -1.83 -10.24 24.14
C SER A 151 -0.98 -9.62 23.05
N GLY A 152 -0.98 -8.29 22.97
CA GLY A 152 -0.34 -7.54 21.90
C GLY A 152 1.14 -7.20 22.13
N THR A 153 1.67 -7.37 23.35
CA THR A 153 3.05 -6.94 23.67
C THR A 153 3.85 -7.98 24.45
N TRP A 154 5.16 -7.75 24.56
CA TRP A 154 6.03 -8.46 25.49
C TRP A 154 6.21 -7.68 26.80
N GLY A 155 6.14 -8.40 27.92
CA GLY A 155 6.43 -7.87 29.25
C GLY A 155 5.30 -7.12 29.95
N TYR A 156 4.07 -7.11 29.42
CA TYR A 156 2.87 -6.67 30.15
C TYR A 156 2.01 -7.87 30.54
N GLY A 157 1.23 -7.69 31.61
CA GLY A 157 0.26 -8.66 32.10
C GLY A 157 -1.16 -8.08 32.17
N ALA A 158 -2.13 -8.97 32.39
CA ALA A 158 -3.54 -8.61 32.52
C ALA A 158 -3.99 -8.52 33.99
N THR A 159 -3.08 -8.11 34.88
CA THR A 159 -3.29 -8.14 36.35
C THR A 159 -4.33 -7.12 36.81
N GLY A 160 -4.54 -6.03 36.07
CA GLY A 160 -5.64 -5.08 36.31
C GLY A 160 -7.03 -5.61 35.97
N THR A 161 -7.13 -6.78 35.35
CA THR A 161 -8.40 -7.43 35.01
C THR A 161 -8.59 -8.72 35.83
N TYR A 162 -7.53 -9.53 35.97
CA TYR A 162 -7.61 -10.85 36.60
C TYR A 162 -6.94 -10.95 37.98
N GLY A 163 -6.35 -9.87 38.45
CA GLY A 163 -5.54 -9.88 39.67
C GLY A 163 -4.13 -10.45 39.46
N PHE A 164 -3.29 -10.32 40.48
CA PHE A 164 -2.01 -10.99 40.57
C PHE A 164 -2.13 -12.41 41.11
N GLY A 165 -3.07 -12.65 42.04
CA GLY A 165 -3.19 -13.94 42.72
C GLY A 165 -2.02 -14.26 43.67
N MET A 166 -1.33 -13.22 44.17
CA MET A 166 -0.11 -13.35 44.97
C MET A 166 -0.39 -13.09 46.47
N PHE A 167 0.31 -13.79 47.36
CA PHE A 167 0.03 -13.73 48.82
C PHE A 167 0.28 -12.36 49.45
N ASN A 168 1.20 -11.57 48.90
CA ASN A 168 1.61 -10.25 49.38
C ASN A 168 0.94 -9.09 48.60
N VAL A 169 -0.04 -9.39 47.76
CA VAL A 169 -0.85 -8.40 47.06
C VAL A 169 -2.32 -8.65 47.37
N ARG A 170 -3.07 -7.58 47.59
CA ARG A 170 -4.52 -7.62 47.72
C ARG A 170 -5.16 -7.22 46.40
N ASP A 171 -5.68 -8.20 45.66
CA ASP A 171 -6.58 -7.94 44.55
C ASP A 171 -7.99 -7.60 45.07
N ARG A 172 -8.60 -6.54 44.55
CA ARG A 172 -9.98 -6.12 44.80
C ARG A 172 -10.69 -5.96 43.45
N PHE A 173 -11.76 -6.69 43.21
CA PHE A 173 -12.43 -6.71 41.91
C PHE A 173 -13.61 -5.73 41.86
N HIS A 174 -13.83 -5.06 40.75
CA HIS A 174 -14.90 -4.08 40.58
C HIS A 174 -15.54 -4.24 39.21
N ASP A 175 -16.84 -4.06 39.13
CA ASP A 175 -17.59 -4.12 37.86
C ASP A 175 -17.48 -2.81 37.08
N ILE A 176 -16.25 -2.47 36.69
CA ILE A 176 -15.90 -1.20 36.06
C ILE A 176 -14.97 -1.41 34.86
N THR A 177 -14.97 -0.41 33.97
CA THR A 177 -14.04 -0.24 32.87
C THR A 177 -12.82 0.61 33.28
N HIS A 178 -11.82 0.69 32.39
CA HIS A 178 -10.48 1.22 32.65
C HIS A 178 -10.37 2.64 33.22
N SER A 179 -11.36 3.49 32.98
CA SER A 179 -11.34 4.91 33.39
C SER A 179 -12.30 5.21 34.54
N GLU A 180 -13.15 4.26 34.92
CA GLU A 180 -14.18 4.45 35.93
C GLU A 180 -13.62 4.49 37.37
N TYR A 181 -12.37 4.06 37.58
CA TYR A 181 -11.64 4.27 38.85
C TYR A 181 -11.56 5.75 39.26
N PHE A 182 -11.64 6.66 38.30
CA PHE A 182 -11.47 8.09 38.53
C PHE A 182 -12.79 8.83 38.75
N THR A 183 -13.91 8.14 38.93
CA THR A 183 -15.17 8.78 39.35
C THR A 183 -15.04 9.26 40.80
N ASN A 184 -15.71 10.37 41.16
CA ASN A 184 -15.61 10.89 42.53
C ASN A 184 -16.17 9.86 43.52
N GLU A 185 -17.20 9.15 43.11
CA GLU A 185 -17.89 8.10 43.84
C GLU A 185 -16.93 6.94 44.14
N PHE A 186 -16.21 6.45 43.13
CA PHE A 186 -15.22 5.39 43.32
C PHE A 186 -14.08 5.83 44.24
N VAL A 187 -13.51 7.02 44.03
CA VAL A 187 -12.43 7.54 44.87
C VAL A 187 -12.89 7.71 46.32
N LYS A 188 -14.09 8.26 46.55
CA LYS A 188 -14.65 8.42 47.88
C LYS A 188 -14.90 7.10 48.59
N ALA A 189 -15.43 6.11 47.88
CA ALA A 189 -15.74 4.81 48.45
C ALA A 189 -14.49 3.93 48.68
N ASN A 190 -13.50 3.99 47.76
CA ASN A 190 -12.42 3.01 47.72
C ASN A 190 -11.04 3.56 48.04
N TRP A 191 -10.74 4.83 47.77
CA TRP A 191 -9.39 5.38 47.93
C TRP A 191 -9.24 6.24 49.18
N ILE A 192 -10.24 7.04 49.53
CA ILE A 192 -10.21 7.88 50.74
C ILE A 192 -10.00 7.05 52.02
N PRO A 193 -10.72 5.92 52.24
CA PRO A 193 -10.45 5.05 53.39
C PRO A 193 -8.98 4.59 53.45
N LEU A 194 -8.39 4.25 52.31
CA LEU A 194 -7.00 3.78 52.23
C LEU A 194 -5.99 4.88 52.58
N VAL A 195 -6.27 6.13 52.18
CA VAL A 195 -5.46 7.31 52.53
C VAL A 195 -5.57 7.64 54.02
N ARG A 196 -6.74 7.43 54.63
CA ARG A 196 -6.96 7.57 56.08
C ARG A 196 -6.34 6.44 56.90
N GLY A 197 -5.84 5.39 56.25
CA GLY A 197 -5.27 4.23 56.93
C GLY A 197 -6.33 3.26 57.47
N GLU A 198 -7.57 3.34 56.97
CA GLU A 198 -8.64 2.41 57.33
C GLU A 198 -8.35 1.00 56.79
N LYS A 199 -9.02 -0.01 57.37
CA LYS A 199 -8.86 -1.40 56.95
C LYS A 199 -9.37 -1.57 55.52
N VAL A 200 -8.64 -2.35 54.73
CA VAL A 200 -9.04 -2.69 53.36
C VAL A 200 -10.32 -3.52 53.38
N THR A 201 -11.35 -3.03 52.69
CA THR A 201 -12.64 -3.70 52.54
C THR A 201 -12.71 -4.47 51.22
N PHE A 202 -13.47 -5.57 51.23
CA PHE A 202 -13.84 -6.29 50.01
C PHE A 202 -14.84 -5.46 49.20
N SER A 203 -14.82 -5.62 47.89
CA SER A 203 -15.87 -5.08 47.02
C SER A 203 -17.09 -6.02 46.98
N ASP A 204 -18.20 -5.53 46.42
CA ASP A 204 -19.38 -6.36 46.17
C ASP A 204 -19.08 -7.50 45.19
N VAL A 205 -18.23 -7.26 44.18
CA VAL A 205 -17.84 -8.29 43.19
C VAL A 205 -16.98 -9.39 43.82
N ASP A 206 -16.10 -9.05 44.77
CA ASP A 206 -15.29 -10.02 45.51
C ASP A 206 -16.16 -11.04 46.26
N THR A 207 -17.36 -10.62 46.68
CA THR A 207 -18.25 -11.43 47.52
C THR A 207 -19.35 -12.13 46.73
N GLN A 208 -19.80 -11.55 45.62
CA GLN A 208 -20.91 -12.05 44.82
C GLN A 208 -20.48 -12.88 43.59
N GLY A 209 -19.22 -12.79 43.17
CA GLY A 209 -18.69 -13.58 42.06
C GLY A 209 -19.11 -13.07 40.67
N GLY A 210 -18.73 -11.83 40.33
CA GLY A 210 -18.89 -11.28 38.99
C GLY A 210 -17.61 -11.46 38.16
N GLY A 211 -17.47 -12.59 37.46
CA GLY A 211 -16.31 -12.85 36.61
C GLY A 211 -16.23 -11.95 35.36
N THR A 212 -15.12 -12.01 34.63
CA THR A 212 -14.99 -11.33 33.35
C THR A 212 -15.91 -11.93 32.27
N PRO A 213 -16.49 -11.13 31.36
CA PRO A 213 -17.34 -11.63 30.28
C PRO A 213 -16.66 -12.71 29.42
N ALA A 214 -17.39 -13.73 28.98
CA ALA A 214 -16.83 -14.88 28.24
C ALA A 214 -16.09 -14.49 26.94
N TRP A 215 -16.51 -13.41 26.28
CA TRP A 215 -15.88 -12.92 25.05
C TRP A 215 -14.46 -12.38 25.27
N PHE A 216 -14.04 -12.08 26.51
CA PHE A 216 -12.66 -11.70 26.83
C PHE A 216 -11.65 -12.79 26.44
N ASN A 217 -12.08 -14.05 26.36
CA ASN A 217 -11.22 -15.15 25.93
C ASN A 217 -10.68 -14.94 24.50
N LEU A 218 -11.43 -14.27 23.62
CA LEU A 218 -10.95 -13.94 22.27
C LEU A 218 -9.80 -12.93 22.30
N LEU A 219 -9.82 -12.00 23.27
CA LEU A 219 -8.77 -10.99 23.41
C LEU A 219 -7.47 -11.56 23.99
N ARG A 220 -7.48 -12.76 24.57
CA ARG A 220 -6.30 -13.41 25.16
C ARG A 220 -5.40 -14.10 24.13
N LEU A 221 -5.81 -14.16 22.86
CA LEU A 221 -4.98 -14.73 21.79
C LEU A 221 -3.64 -13.98 21.73
N PRO A 222 -2.50 -14.66 21.58
CA PRO A 222 -1.19 -14.01 21.68
C PRO A 222 -0.85 -13.28 20.37
N LEU A 223 -1.55 -12.15 20.13
CA LEU A 223 -1.48 -11.33 18.92
C LEU A 223 -0.05 -10.89 18.57
N LYS A 224 0.84 -10.79 19.56
CA LYS A 224 2.27 -10.50 19.39
C LYS A 224 3.01 -11.48 18.47
N TRP A 225 2.52 -12.70 18.28
CA TRP A 225 3.12 -13.67 17.34
C TRP A 225 2.64 -13.52 15.90
N ILE A 226 1.55 -12.79 15.63
CA ILE A 226 1.01 -12.62 14.28
C ILE A 226 2.06 -12.05 13.32
N PRO A 227 2.81 -10.98 13.66
CA PRO A 227 3.83 -10.45 12.76
C PRO A 227 4.95 -11.45 12.47
N LEU A 228 5.37 -12.24 13.48
CA LEU A 228 6.40 -13.26 13.30
C LEU A 228 5.89 -14.41 12.43
N ALA A 229 4.68 -14.90 12.68
CA ALA A 229 4.06 -15.95 11.87
C ALA A 229 3.86 -15.49 10.42
N ALA A 230 3.45 -14.25 10.20
CA ALA A 230 3.37 -13.65 8.87
C ALA A 230 4.74 -13.57 8.20
N ALA A 231 5.78 -13.12 8.92
CA ALA A 231 7.14 -13.06 8.39
C ALA A 231 7.69 -14.45 8.04
N VAL A 232 7.45 -15.46 8.87
CA VAL A 232 7.82 -16.86 8.61
C VAL A 232 7.03 -17.39 7.41
N GLY A 233 5.74 -17.10 7.30
CA GLY A 233 4.92 -17.47 6.15
C GLY A 233 5.42 -16.84 4.85
N ILE A 234 5.75 -15.55 4.88
CA ILE A 234 6.34 -14.83 3.74
C ILE A 234 7.71 -15.45 3.39
N ALA A 235 8.57 -15.70 4.36
CA ALA A 235 9.87 -16.34 4.14
C ALA A 235 9.71 -17.76 3.57
N ALA A 236 8.75 -18.54 4.06
CA ALA A 236 8.43 -19.86 3.52
C ALA A 236 7.93 -19.78 2.08
N LEU A 237 7.11 -18.79 1.74
CA LEU A 237 6.70 -18.52 0.36
C LEU A 237 7.91 -18.19 -0.54
N PHE A 238 8.89 -17.41 -0.03
CA PHE A 238 10.14 -17.14 -0.76
C PHE A 238 11.04 -18.38 -0.94
N VAL A 239 11.02 -19.33 0.01
CA VAL A 239 11.78 -20.59 -0.11
C VAL A 239 11.11 -21.57 -1.08
N VAL A 240 9.78 -21.61 -1.13
CA VAL A 240 9.01 -22.51 -2.00
C VAL A 240 8.89 -21.94 -3.43
N HIS A 241 8.90 -20.62 -3.58
CA HIS A 241 8.86 -19.92 -4.88
C HIS A 241 10.03 -18.94 -5.07
N PRO A 242 11.30 -19.40 -5.10
CA PRO A 242 12.46 -18.52 -5.18
C PRO A 242 12.55 -17.68 -6.48
N PHE A 243 11.79 -18.04 -7.52
CA PHE A 243 11.84 -17.41 -8.84
C PHE A 243 10.53 -16.72 -9.28
N GLY A 244 9.48 -16.71 -8.46
CA GLY A 244 8.15 -16.25 -8.89
C GLY A 244 7.90 -14.73 -8.84
N TRP A 245 8.81 -13.95 -8.25
CA TRP A 245 8.55 -12.53 -7.93
C TRP A 245 9.47 -11.51 -8.59
N PHE A 246 10.62 -11.94 -9.11
CA PHE A 246 11.39 -11.17 -10.07
C PHE A 246 11.05 -11.73 -11.44
N GLY A 247 10.33 -10.98 -12.26
CA GLY A 247 9.84 -11.35 -13.59
C GLY A 247 10.94 -11.67 -14.60
N GLY A 248 11.72 -12.71 -14.34
CA GLY A 248 12.68 -13.29 -15.26
C GLY A 248 12.00 -14.38 -16.05
N CYS A 249 12.03 -14.26 -17.37
CA CYS A 249 11.76 -15.37 -18.25
C CYS A 249 12.85 -16.44 -18.09
N ALA A 250 12.55 -17.69 -18.48
CA ALA A 250 13.57 -18.75 -18.55
C ALA A 250 14.77 -18.29 -19.40
N SER A 251 15.95 -18.89 -19.21
CA SER A 251 17.22 -18.44 -19.80
C SER A 251 17.23 -18.27 -21.33
N ASP A 252 16.30 -18.94 -22.02
CA ASP A 252 16.09 -18.98 -23.46
C ASP A 252 14.92 -18.08 -23.94
N LEU A 253 14.26 -17.38 -23.02
CA LEU A 253 13.08 -16.56 -23.28
C LEU A 253 13.33 -15.08 -22.89
N LYS A 254 12.74 -14.17 -23.65
CA LYS A 254 12.78 -12.72 -23.43
C LYS A 254 11.40 -12.20 -23.02
N PRO A 255 11.32 -11.20 -22.12
CA PRO A 255 10.06 -10.56 -21.77
C PRO A 255 9.57 -9.66 -22.92
N TYR A 256 8.28 -9.75 -23.26
CA TYR A 256 7.60 -8.87 -24.22
C TYR A 256 6.12 -8.71 -23.82
N LYS A 257 5.61 -7.48 -23.62
CA LYS A 257 4.21 -7.17 -23.22
C LYS A 257 3.60 -8.13 -22.17
N GLY A 258 4.33 -8.39 -21.09
CA GLY A 258 3.85 -9.22 -19.96
C GLY A 258 3.89 -10.74 -20.18
N GLN A 259 4.47 -11.21 -21.28
CA GLN A 259 4.69 -12.62 -21.58
C GLN A 259 6.17 -12.90 -21.91
N CYS A 260 6.56 -14.18 -21.89
CA CYS A 260 7.90 -14.65 -22.23
C CYS A 260 7.89 -15.28 -23.63
N VAL A 261 8.76 -14.79 -24.52
CA VAL A 261 8.82 -15.17 -25.95
C VAL A 261 10.25 -15.56 -26.35
N THR A 262 10.42 -16.34 -27.43
CA THR A 262 11.74 -16.74 -27.93
C THR A 262 12.44 -15.60 -28.68
N GLU A 263 13.77 -15.63 -28.78
CA GLU A 263 14.54 -14.66 -29.60
C GLU A 263 14.14 -14.73 -31.08
N ASP A 264 13.90 -15.94 -31.61
CA ASP A 264 13.42 -16.13 -32.98
C ASP A 264 12.08 -15.43 -33.23
N TRP A 265 11.15 -15.50 -32.26
CA TRP A 265 9.85 -14.83 -32.35
C TRP A 265 10.01 -13.30 -32.40
N LEU A 266 10.89 -12.72 -31.57
CA LEU A 266 11.20 -11.29 -31.63
C LEU A 266 11.83 -10.88 -32.97
N ALA A 267 12.77 -11.69 -33.47
CA ALA A 267 13.46 -11.43 -34.73
C ALA A 267 12.49 -11.42 -35.93
N GLY A 268 11.56 -12.37 -36.01
CA GLY A 268 10.60 -12.38 -37.12
C GLY A 268 9.45 -11.39 -36.95
N ARG A 269 9.09 -10.96 -35.73
CA ARG A 269 8.22 -9.78 -35.57
C ARG A 269 8.88 -8.51 -36.10
N LYS A 270 10.18 -8.33 -35.85
CA LYS A 270 10.96 -7.21 -36.42
C LYS A 270 11.01 -7.27 -37.95
N ASP A 271 11.17 -8.47 -38.52
CA ASP A 271 11.11 -8.71 -39.97
C ASP A 271 9.71 -8.37 -40.53
N LEU A 272 8.63 -8.76 -39.85
CA LEU A 272 7.25 -8.42 -40.20
C LEU A 272 7.03 -6.90 -40.21
N LYS A 273 7.40 -6.19 -39.14
CA LYS A 273 7.26 -4.72 -39.04
C LYS A 273 8.00 -4.01 -40.18
N LYS A 274 9.21 -4.48 -40.50
CA LYS A 274 10.01 -3.95 -41.61
C LYS A 274 9.28 -4.10 -42.94
N GLN A 275 8.79 -5.30 -43.25
CA GLN A 275 8.10 -5.56 -44.52
C GLN A 275 6.81 -4.77 -44.66
N LEU A 276 6.01 -4.69 -43.58
CA LEU A 276 4.79 -3.88 -43.54
C LEU A 276 5.12 -2.39 -43.77
N GLY A 277 6.19 -1.89 -43.13
CA GLY A 277 6.71 -0.54 -43.33
C GLY A 277 7.20 -0.24 -44.76
N ASP A 278 7.87 -1.21 -45.40
CA ASP A 278 8.37 -1.06 -46.78
C ASP A 278 7.23 -0.89 -47.79
N VAL A 279 6.11 -1.62 -47.61
CA VAL A 279 4.92 -1.46 -48.47
C VAL A 279 4.20 -0.15 -48.17
N VAL A 280 4.08 0.22 -46.89
CA VAL A 280 3.51 1.49 -46.42
C VAL A 280 4.24 2.70 -47.03
N ALA A 281 5.57 2.68 -47.02
CA ALA A 281 6.36 3.75 -47.64
C ALA A 281 6.04 3.93 -49.14
N GLU A 282 5.88 2.82 -49.87
CA GLU A 282 5.55 2.86 -51.30
C GLU A 282 4.15 3.44 -51.54
N VAL A 283 3.14 3.03 -50.75
CA VAL A 283 1.79 3.60 -50.80
C VAL A 283 1.84 5.12 -50.64
N ASN A 284 2.58 5.60 -49.64
CA ASN A 284 2.69 7.01 -49.35
C ASN A 284 3.32 7.80 -50.52
N MET A 285 4.38 7.27 -51.13
CA MET A 285 4.99 7.89 -52.32
C MET A 285 3.98 8.05 -53.47
N THR A 286 3.13 7.04 -53.70
CA THR A 286 2.09 7.13 -54.75
C THR A 286 0.97 8.12 -54.42
N LEU A 287 0.70 8.38 -53.14
CA LEU A 287 -0.28 9.36 -52.70
C LEU A 287 0.29 10.78 -52.87
N ASP A 288 1.53 10.99 -52.45
CA ASP A 288 2.23 12.28 -52.52
C ASP A 288 2.42 12.74 -53.97
N LEU A 289 2.90 11.86 -54.86
CA LEU A 289 3.09 12.20 -56.27
C LEU A 289 1.76 12.58 -56.93
N LYS A 290 0.67 11.94 -56.53
CA LYS A 290 -0.66 12.18 -57.09
C LYS A 290 -1.28 13.46 -56.56
N GLY A 291 -1.31 13.63 -55.23
CA GLY A 291 -1.88 14.80 -54.57
C GLY A 291 -1.09 16.08 -54.80
N GLY A 292 0.24 15.99 -54.76
CA GLY A 292 1.14 17.14 -54.89
C GLY A 292 1.47 17.53 -56.33
N ARG A 293 1.22 16.68 -57.32
CA ARG A 293 1.65 16.93 -58.71
C ARG A 293 0.58 16.61 -59.76
N LEU A 294 0.07 15.39 -59.80
CA LEU A 294 -0.86 14.98 -60.86
C LEU A 294 -2.20 15.73 -60.77
N PHE A 295 -2.85 15.78 -59.60
CA PHE A 295 -4.14 16.47 -59.45
C PHE A 295 -4.07 17.96 -59.78
N PRO A 296 -3.10 18.75 -59.27
CA PRO A 296 -2.95 20.14 -59.68
C PRO A 296 -2.84 20.32 -61.21
N MET A 297 -2.10 19.43 -61.89
CA MET A 297 -1.98 19.48 -63.35
C MET A 297 -3.29 19.16 -64.06
N MET A 298 -4.06 18.17 -63.57
CA MET A 298 -5.37 17.84 -64.11
C MET A 298 -6.37 18.99 -63.93
N TYR A 299 -6.40 19.64 -62.75
CA TYR A 299 -7.20 20.84 -62.53
C TYR A 299 -6.84 21.97 -63.50
N GLN A 300 -5.55 22.23 -63.71
CA GLN A 300 -5.09 23.26 -64.64
C GLN A 300 -5.47 22.94 -66.09
N PHE A 301 -5.42 21.67 -66.49
CA PHE A 301 -5.86 21.23 -67.81
C PHE A 301 -7.37 21.39 -68.02
N GLU A 302 -8.19 21.08 -67.01
CA GLU A 302 -9.64 21.26 -67.08
C GLU A 302 -10.07 22.72 -67.26
N ASP A 303 -9.34 23.65 -66.63
CA ASP A 303 -9.60 25.10 -66.72
C ASP A 303 -9.18 25.70 -68.06
N ASN A 304 -8.01 25.30 -68.59
CA ASN A 304 -7.53 25.73 -69.89
C ASN A 304 -6.78 24.56 -70.60
N PRO A 305 -7.47 23.82 -71.49
CA PRO A 305 -6.94 22.61 -72.11
C PRO A 305 -5.97 22.95 -73.24
N THR A 306 -4.70 22.55 -73.08
CA THR A 306 -3.69 22.64 -74.15
C THR A 306 -2.94 21.31 -74.33
N PRO A 307 -2.45 21.02 -75.54
CA PRO A 307 -1.65 19.81 -75.80
C PRO A 307 -0.41 19.70 -74.91
N GLU A 308 0.25 20.81 -74.58
CA GLU A 308 1.45 20.85 -73.75
C GLU A 308 1.14 20.44 -72.30
N ARG A 309 0.00 20.90 -71.76
CA ARG A 309 -0.47 20.52 -70.42
C ARG A 309 -0.84 19.05 -70.37
N TRP A 310 -1.48 18.52 -71.41
CA TRP A 310 -1.78 17.10 -71.51
C TRP A 310 -0.50 16.25 -71.57
N ALA A 311 0.49 16.66 -72.36
CA ALA A 311 1.78 15.96 -72.42
C ALA A 311 2.49 15.89 -71.06
N GLN A 312 2.41 16.95 -70.25
CA GLN A 312 2.94 16.95 -68.88
C GLN A 312 2.16 15.99 -67.96
N ILE A 313 0.83 15.94 -68.06
CA ILE A 313 -0.01 14.98 -67.33
C ILE A 313 0.39 13.54 -67.69
N VAL A 314 0.54 13.23 -68.98
CA VAL A 314 0.95 11.90 -69.45
C VAL A 314 2.34 11.52 -68.92
N GLN A 315 3.29 12.47 -68.89
CA GLN A 315 4.62 12.21 -68.34
C GLN A 315 4.59 11.89 -66.84
N VAL A 316 3.80 12.64 -66.05
CA VAL A 316 3.66 12.37 -64.60
C VAL A 316 2.86 11.09 -64.35
N ALA A 317 1.85 10.81 -65.18
CA ALA A 317 1.08 9.58 -65.13
C ALA A 317 1.94 8.34 -65.42
N ASP A 318 2.88 8.39 -66.36
CA ASP A 318 3.83 7.30 -66.63
C ASP A 318 4.74 7.00 -65.43
N VAL A 319 5.25 8.04 -64.76
CA VAL A 319 6.02 7.89 -63.51
C VAL A 319 5.17 7.27 -62.42
N LEU A 320 3.93 7.75 -62.26
CA LEU A 320 3.00 7.23 -61.27
C LEU A 320 2.62 5.77 -61.54
N LEU A 321 2.46 5.38 -62.80
CA LEU A 321 2.15 4.00 -63.18
C LEU A 321 3.24 3.03 -62.73
N LYS A 322 4.51 3.39 -62.96
CA LYS A 322 5.67 2.58 -62.51
C LYS A 322 5.70 2.41 -60.99
N GLN A 323 5.44 3.47 -60.23
CA GLN A 323 5.38 3.40 -58.77
C GLN A 323 4.20 2.55 -58.26
N ILE A 324 3.04 2.63 -58.93
CA ILE A 324 1.90 1.78 -58.60
C ILE A 324 2.24 0.30 -58.86
N ASP A 325 2.91 0.00 -59.98
CA ASP A 325 3.33 -1.37 -60.33
C ASP A 325 4.31 -1.95 -59.28
N GLU A 326 5.27 -1.14 -58.84
CA GLU A 326 6.21 -1.51 -57.78
C GLU A 326 5.51 -1.73 -56.43
N GLY A 327 4.56 -0.87 -56.06
CA GLY A 327 3.73 -1.02 -54.86
C GLY A 327 2.92 -2.31 -54.87
N VAL A 328 2.21 -2.59 -55.96
CA VAL A 328 1.42 -3.83 -56.13
C VAL A 328 2.30 -5.07 -56.00
N ALA A 329 3.49 -5.05 -56.61
CA ALA A 329 4.44 -6.17 -56.52
C ALA A 329 4.91 -6.41 -55.07
N LYS A 330 5.20 -5.33 -54.31
CA LYS A 330 5.60 -5.43 -52.90
C LYS A 330 4.47 -5.94 -52.01
N ALA A 331 3.25 -5.47 -52.18
CA ALA A 331 2.09 -5.96 -51.43
C ALA A 331 1.80 -7.45 -51.70
N ARG A 332 1.82 -7.87 -52.97
CA ARG A 332 1.66 -9.28 -53.34
C ARG A 332 2.74 -10.17 -52.74
N ASN A 333 3.99 -9.68 -52.70
CA ASN A 333 5.09 -10.40 -52.07
C ASN A 333 4.82 -10.59 -50.57
N TYR A 334 4.40 -9.53 -49.86
CA TYR A 334 4.02 -9.61 -48.46
C TYR A 334 2.91 -10.66 -48.23
N ASP A 335 1.79 -10.55 -48.96
CA ASP A 335 0.65 -11.46 -48.76
C ASP A 335 1.00 -12.92 -49.15
N SER A 336 1.85 -13.14 -50.15
CA SER A 336 2.29 -14.49 -50.54
C SER A 336 3.10 -15.21 -49.46
N ARG A 337 3.67 -14.47 -48.51
CA ARG A 337 4.44 -15.01 -47.39
C ARG A 337 3.57 -15.33 -46.18
N VAL A 338 2.30 -14.95 -46.20
CA VAL A 338 1.30 -15.27 -45.19
C VAL A 338 0.52 -16.49 -45.64
N VAL A 339 0.50 -17.54 -44.81
CA VAL A 339 -0.20 -18.80 -45.09
C VAL A 339 -1.23 -19.07 -44.00
N ASP A 340 -2.48 -19.27 -44.40
CA ASP A 340 -3.55 -19.72 -43.52
C ASP A 340 -3.51 -21.25 -43.37
N LEU A 341 -3.31 -21.74 -42.14
CA LEU A 341 -3.25 -23.15 -41.79
C LEU A 341 -4.26 -23.45 -40.68
N GLY A 342 -5.50 -23.74 -41.10
CA GLY A 342 -6.59 -24.09 -40.20
C GLY A 342 -7.09 -22.87 -39.42
N ASN A 343 -6.77 -22.79 -38.13
CA ASN A 343 -7.09 -21.64 -37.27
C ASN A 343 -5.88 -20.69 -37.05
N ASN A 344 -4.72 -21.02 -37.61
CA ASN A 344 -3.47 -20.30 -37.37
C ASN A 344 -3.01 -19.61 -38.65
N ILE A 345 -2.53 -18.37 -38.51
CA ILE A 345 -1.97 -17.59 -39.61
C ILE A 345 -0.47 -17.55 -39.43
N ILE A 346 0.27 -18.04 -40.43
CA ILE A 346 1.71 -18.23 -40.36
C ILE A 346 2.41 -17.33 -41.37
N LEU A 347 3.31 -16.48 -40.91
CA LEU A 347 4.23 -15.72 -41.74
C LEU A 347 5.52 -16.51 -41.97
N ILE A 348 5.97 -16.56 -43.21
CA ILE A 348 7.30 -17.09 -43.59
C ILE A 348 8.30 -15.93 -43.55
N THR A 349 9.07 -15.86 -42.48
CA THR A 349 10.17 -14.91 -42.28
C THR A 349 11.50 -15.49 -42.74
N SER A 350 12.53 -14.63 -42.79
CA SER A 350 13.91 -15.08 -43.00
C SER A 350 14.41 -16.03 -41.90
N THR A 351 13.79 -15.99 -40.72
CA THR A 351 14.14 -16.80 -39.54
C THR A 351 13.29 -18.07 -39.40
N GLY A 352 12.26 -18.27 -40.23
CA GLY A 352 11.42 -19.46 -40.22
C GLY A 352 9.93 -19.15 -40.34
N ARG A 353 9.09 -20.03 -39.77
CA ARG A 353 7.63 -19.86 -39.75
C ARG A 353 7.19 -19.28 -38.41
N GLN A 354 6.37 -18.24 -38.43
CA GLN A 354 5.90 -17.56 -37.22
C GLN A 354 4.40 -17.42 -37.21
N THR A 355 3.76 -17.72 -36.09
CA THR A 355 2.34 -17.43 -35.91
C THR A 355 2.15 -15.94 -35.68
N ILE A 356 1.32 -15.32 -36.53
CA ILE A 356 0.98 -13.90 -36.46
C ILE A 356 -0.52 -13.75 -36.15
N ASP A 357 -0.88 -12.59 -35.61
CA ASP A 357 -2.28 -12.24 -35.39
C ASP A 357 -3.01 -12.12 -36.74
N LYS A 358 -4.29 -12.50 -36.75
CA LYS A 358 -5.18 -12.40 -37.91
C LYS A 358 -5.26 -10.99 -38.48
N LYS A 359 -5.06 -9.95 -37.68
CA LYS A 359 -5.02 -8.56 -38.16
C LYS A 359 -3.91 -8.26 -39.19
N TYR A 360 -2.84 -9.05 -39.23
CA TYR A 360 -1.75 -8.89 -40.20
C TYR A 360 -1.95 -9.71 -41.48
N SER A 361 -2.92 -10.62 -41.49
CA SER A 361 -3.29 -11.39 -42.67
C SER A 361 -4.01 -10.51 -43.65
N ASN A 362 -3.66 -10.62 -44.93
CA ASN A 362 -4.38 -9.94 -46.00
C ASN A 362 -4.47 -8.41 -45.79
N ALA A 363 -3.51 -7.84 -45.05
CA ALA A 363 -3.52 -6.43 -44.65
C ALA A 363 -3.59 -5.50 -45.87
N PHE A 364 -3.10 -5.96 -47.02
CA PHE A 364 -3.07 -5.19 -48.25
C PHE A 364 -4.14 -5.57 -49.27
N GLN A 365 -5.08 -6.48 -48.99
CA GLN A 365 -6.09 -6.86 -49.98
C GLN A 365 -6.92 -5.67 -50.48
N GLU A 366 -7.35 -4.80 -49.55
CA GLU A 366 -8.11 -3.61 -49.92
C GLU A 366 -7.22 -2.57 -50.62
N VAL A 367 -5.97 -2.40 -50.17
CA VAL A 367 -4.98 -1.53 -50.82
C VAL A 367 -4.68 -1.99 -52.26
N GLU A 368 -4.55 -3.29 -52.48
CA GLU A 368 -4.32 -3.88 -53.80
C GLU A 368 -5.52 -3.62 -54.73
N ARG A 369 -6.75 -3.74 -54.21
CA ARG A 369 -7.97 -3.40 -54.97
C ARG A 369 -7.94 -1.95 -55.46
N GLN A 370 -7.60 -1.01 -54.58
CA GLN A 370 -7.49 0.42 -54.93
C GLN A 370 -6.34 0.69 -55.92
N TRP A 371 -5.19 0.03 -55.75
CA TRP A 371 -4.07 0.16 -56.69
C TRP A 371 -4.37 -0.41 -58.07
N ASN A 372 -5.01 -1.57 -58.17
CA ASN A 372 -5.41 -2.15 -59.46
C ASN A 372 -6.36 -1.21 -60.21
N GLY A 373 -7.32 -0.58 -59.50
CA GLY A 373 -8.21 0.43 -60.08
C GLY A 373 -7.45 1.67 -60.57
N ARG A 374 -6.49 2.17 -59.77
CA ARG A 374 -5.64 3.31 -60.17
C ARG A 374 -4.74 2.95 -61.35
N GLN A 375 -4.11 1.79 -61.33
CA GLN A 375 -3.27 1.28 -62.41
C GLN A 375 -4.06 1.24 -63.72
N PHE A 376 -5.31 0.76 -63.68
CA PHE A 376 -6.20 0.76 -64.84
C PHE A 376 -6.43 2.17 -65.41
N VAL A 377 -6.81 3.13 -64.55
CA VAL A 377 -7.11 4.51 -65.01
C VAL A 377 -5.85 5.25 -65.47
N VAL A 378 -4.74 5.14 -64.73
CA VAL A 378 -3.46 5.77 -65.12
C VAL A 378 -2.94 5.17 -66.43
N ASN A 379 -3.07 3.85 -66.63
CA ASN A 379 -2.72 3.20 -67.89
C ASN A 379 -3.59 3.67 -69.07
N GLN A 380 -4.85 4.01 -68.84
CA GLN A 380 -5.68 4.65 -69.88
C GLN A 380 -5.15 6.04 -70.24
N ILE A 381 -4.83 6.87 -69.23
CA ILE A 381 -4.24 8.21 -69.42
C ILE A 381 -2.94 8.12 -70.24
N THR A 382 -2.03 7.20 -69.89
CA THR A 382 -0.73 7.07 -70.57
C THR A 382 -0.83 6.59 -72.01
N LYS A 383 -1.91 5.88 -72.37
CA LYS A 383 -2.16 5.38 -73.74
C LYS A 383 -2.73 6.45 -74.67
N VAL A 384 -3.31 7.51 -74.13
CA VAL A 384 -3.96 8.58 -74.90
C VAL A 384 -2.91 9.65 -75.24
N LYS A 385 -2.23 9.45 -76.38
CA LYS A 385 -1.16 10.33 -76.87
C LYS A 385 -1.65 11.68 -77.38
N GLU A 386 -2.89 11.72 -77.90
CA GLU A 386 -3.54 12.93 -78.37
C GLU A 386 -4.40 13.54 -77.25
N MET A 387 -4.64 14.85 -77.29
CA MET A 387 -5.39 15.55 -76.24
C MET A 387 -6.83 15.03 -76.14
N PRO A 388 -7.29 14.56 -74.97
CA PRO A 388 -8.65 14.06 -74.77
C PRO A 388 -9.65 15.22 -74.66
N THR A 389 -10.94 14.90 -74.63
CA THR A 389 -11.96 15.88 -74.26
C THR A 389 -11.83 16.24 -72.77
N VAL A 390 -12.19 17.48 -72.41
CA VAL A 390 -12.17 17.93 -71.01
C VAL A 390 -13.04 17.05 -70.12
N GLU A 391 -14.17 16.58 -70.64
CA GLU A 391 -15.08 15.70 -69.90
C GLU A 391 -14.46 14.33 -69.61
N GLN A 392 -13.75 13.75 -70.58
CA GLN A 392 -13.02 12.49 -70.38
C GLN A 392 -11.88 12.65 -69.37
N ALA A 393 -11.13 13.76 -69.44
CA ALA A 393 -10.09 14.06 -68.46
C ALA A 393 -10.66 14.24 -67.03
N ARG A 394 -11.81 14.91 -66.91
CA ARG A 394 -12.53 15.10 -65.65
C ARG A 394 -13.03 13.77 -65.06
N GLN A 395 -13.55 12.86 -65.89
CA GLN A 395 -13.96 11.53 -65.44
C GLN A 395 -12.79 10.73 -64.85
N TRP A 396 -11.62 10.76 -65.51
CA TRP A 396 -10.42 10.14 -64.95
C TRP A 396 -9.96 10.84 -63.68
N HIS A 397 -10.03 12.16 -63.62
CA HIS A 397 -9.67 12.93 -62.43
C HIS A 397 -10.55 12.55 -61.24
N GLN A 398 -11.87 12.54 -61.40
CA GLN A 398 -12.82 12.16 -60.36
C GLN A 398 -12.59 10.73 -59.87
N ALA A 399 -12.50 9.77 -60.79
CA ALA A 399 -12.23 8.38 -60.46
C ALA A 399 -10.90 8.22 -59.69
N LEU A 400 -9.87 8.95 -60.12
CA LEU A 400 -8.59 8.98 -59.41
C LEU A 400 -8.71 9.65 -58.04
N SER A 401 -9.46 10.74 -57.90
CA SER A 401 -9.66 11.43 -56.61
C SER A 401 -10.33 10.51 -55.60
N GLU A 402 -11.41 9.85 -55.99
CA GLU A 402 -12.15 8.93 -55.11
C GLU A 402 -11.26 7.79 -54.61
N MET A 403 -10.50 7.16 -55.52
CA MET A 403 -9.55 6.10 -55.15
C MET A 403 -8.39 6.62 -54.29
N HIS A 404 -8.00 7.89 -54.43
CA HIS A 404 -6.97 8.49 -53.58
C HIS A 404 -7.46 8.67 -52.15
N ASP A 405 -8.69 9.17 -51.97
CA ASP A 405 -9.28 9.36 -50.65
C ASP A 405 -9.52 8.03 -49.93
N GLN A 406 -10.04 7.02 -50.65
CA GLN A 406 -10.20 5.67 -50.11
C GLN A 406 -8.87 5.07 -49.67
N LEU A 407 -7.84 5.17 -50.52
CA LEU A 407 -6.52 4.64 -50.20
C LEU A 407 -5.89 5.36 -49.00
N ARG A 408 -6.12 6.67 -48.82
CA ARG A 408 -5.64 7.41 -47.65
C ARG A 408 -6.26 6.91 -46.34
N VAL A 409 -7.53 6.52 -46.35
CA VAL A 409 -8.21 5.93 -45.18
C VAL A 409 -7.65 4.57 -44.84
N GLU A 410 -7.48 3.70 -45.84
CA GLU A 410 -6.87 2.37 -45.62
C GLU A 410 -5.41 2.47 -45.18
N MET A 411 -4.69 3.47 -45.69
CA MET A 411 -3.32 3.74 -45.30
C MET A 411 -3.20 4.09 -43.81
N GLN A 412 -4.13 4.90 -43.28
CA GLN A 412 -4.13 5.22 -41.86
C GLN A 412 -4.31 3.97 -40.99
N LYS A 413 -5.18 3.03 -41.39
CA LYS A 413 -5.36 1.78 -40.65
C LYS A 413 -4.08 0.93 -40.61
N LEU A 414 -3.29 0.95 -41.69
CA LEU A 414 -2.01 0.24 -41.74
C LEU A 414 -0.92 0.91 -40.89
N ILE A 415 -0.92 2.24 -40.81
CA ILE A 415 -0.04 2.99 -39.92
C ILE A 415 -0.41 2.70 -38.45
N ASP A 416 -1.70 2.73 -38.12
CA ASP A 416 -2.16 2.40 -36.77
C ASP A 416 -1.79 0.95 -36.39
N LEU A 417 -1.82 0.02 -37.37
CA LEU A 417 -1.37 -1.36 -37.19
C LEU A 417 0.14 -1.48 -36.93
N LEU A 418 0.95 -0.59 -37.50
CA LEU A 418 2.40 -0.48 -37.24
C LEU A 418 2.69 0.13 -35.86
N ASP A 419 1.86 1.06 -35.39
CA ASP A 419 2.05 1.83 -34.15
C ASP A 419 1.53 1.10 -32.90
N ASP A 420 0.45 0.31 -33.01
CA ASP A 420 -0.08 -0.56 -31.93
C ASP A 420 0.95 -1.60 -31.42
N ASP A 421 2.05 -1.77 -32.15
CA ASP A 421 3.15 -2.64 -31.80
C ASP A 421 4.10 -2.12 -30.72
N GLY A 422 3.90 -0.88 -30.23
CA GLY A 422 4.43 -0.34 -28.97
C GLY A 422 5.82 -0.84 -28.62
N GLU A 423 6.86 -0.19 -29.15
CA GLU A 423 8.20 -0.36 -28.57
C GLU A 423 8.13 0.07 -27.11
N PRO A 424 8.65 -0.74 -26.17
CA PRO A 424 8.89 -0.24 -24.84
C PRO A 424 9.95 0.86 -24.98
N ASP A 425 9.61 2.08 -24.54
CA ASP A 425 10.54 3.21 -24.43
C ASP A 425 11.93 2.73 -24.01
N GLY A 426 12.90 2.87 -24.92
CA GLY A 426 14.23 2.34 -24.68
C GLY A 426 15.21 2.44 -25.84
N SER A 427 15.19 3.52 -26.62
CA SER A 427 16.30 3.88 -27.52
C SER A 427 16.13 5.31 -28.07
N SER A 428 16.25 6.30 -27.20
CA SER A 428 16.78 7.60 -27.63
C SER A 428 18.28 7.43 -27.90
N ALA A 429 18.67 7.49 -29.16
CA ALA A 429 20.03 7.85 -29.57
C ALA A 429 19.98 9.24 -30.20
#